data_AF-A0A6J4QLH6-F1
#
_entry.id   AF-A0A6J4QLH6-F1
#
_cell.length_a   1.000
_cell.length_b   1.000
_cell.length_c   1.000
_cell.angle_alpha   90.00
_cell.angle_beta   90.00
_cell.angle_gamma   90.00
#
_symmetry.space_group_name_H-M   'P 1'
#
loop_
_entity.id
_entity.type
_entity.pdbx_description
1 polymer ?
#
loop_
_entity_poly.entity_id
_entity_poly.type
_entity_poly.pdbx_seq_one_letter_code
_entity_poly.pdbx_strand_id
1 'polypeptide(L)'
;MTTDKDKGIVGSATDRLRETTGSLQGEGPWHSANSDVYHNNRACQTGNSIASENIEKGTGGKPLCGECERLNSAGGPVGNLTNL
;
A
#
# COMPACT_ATOMS: atom_id res chain seq x y z
N MET A 1 11.72 52.10 -18.41
CA MET A 1 12.85 51.17 -18.67
C MET A 1 12.65 50.01 -17.72
N THR A 2 12.23 48.86 -18.25
CA THR A 2 11.80 47.68 -17.49
C THR A 2 12.88 46.62 -17.66
N THR A 3 13.48 46.17 -16.56
CA THR A 3 14.36 44.99 -16.59
C THR A 3 13.77 43.92 -15.68
N ASP A 4 13.18 42.94 -16.36
CA ASP A 4 13.12 41.52 -16.04
C ASP A 4 14.44 40.99 -15.46
N LYS A 5 14.35 40.13 -14.43
CA LYS A 5 15.05 38.83 -14.42
C LYS A 5 14.74 37.94 -13.21
N ASP A 6 14.39 36.69 -13.54
CA ASP A 6 14.46 35.42 -12.80
C ASP A 6 13.81 35.23 -11.41
N LYS A 7 12.75 34.40 -11.39
CA LYS A 7 12.75 33.21 -10.53
C LYS A 7 11.84 32.11 -11.11
N GLY A 8 12.45 31.18 -11.84
CA GLY A 8 11.90 29.84 -11.98
C GLY A 8 11.95 29.13 -10.63
N ILE A 9 10.84 28.53 -10.23
CA ILE A 9 10.74 27.15 -9.74
C ILE A 9 9.23 26.89 -9.66
N VAL A 10 8.71 26.14 -10.62
CA VAL A 10 7.43 25.46 -10.49
C VAL A 10 7.69 24.26 -9.59
N GLY A 11 7.69 24.51 -8.28
CA GLY A 11 7.71 23.45 -7.28
C GLY A 11 6.34 22.77 -7.30
N SER A 12 6.32 21.58 -7.87
CA SER A 12 5.13 20.75 -8.04
C SER A 12 4.26 20.71 -6.79
N ALA A 13 2.97 20.81 -7.08
CA ALA A 13 1.83 20.70 -6.21
C ALA A 13 1.96 19.66 -5.09
N THR A 14 1.53 20.10 -3.90
CA THR A 14 0.73 19.33 -2.94
C THR A 14 1.37 18.09 -2.32
N ASP A 15 2.33 18.29 -1.42
CA ASP A 15 2.52 17.37 -0.29
C ASP A 15 1.56 17.78 0.85
N ARG A 16 0.29 17.41 0.69
CA ARG A 16 -0.74 17.45 1.74
C ARG A 16 -1.61 16.21 1.63
N LEU A 17 -0.99 15.03 1.64
CA LEU A 17 -1.72 13.79 1.84
C LEU A 17 -1.73 13.46 3.34
N ARG A 18 -2.61 14.17 4.04
CA ARG A 18 -3.45 13.68 5.14
C ARG A 18 -3.08 12.29 5.67
N GLU A 19 -2.07 12.24 6.52
CA GLU A 19 -1.79 11.10 7.40
C GLU A 19 -2.81 11.11 8.54
N THR A 20 -4.04 10.67 8.28
CA THR A 20 -5.08 10.52 9.32
C THR A 20 -6.06 9.40 9.02
N THR A 21 -5.57 8.31 8.42
CA THR A 21 -6.22 7.01 8.47
C THR A 21 -5.29 6.09 9.24
N GLY A 22 -5.68 5.72 10.46
CA GLY A 22 -4.85 4.97 11.40
C GLY A 22 -4.15 3.77 10.76
N SER A 23 -2.83 3.85 10.71
CA SER A 23 -1.80 2.87 11.09
C SER A 23 -1.98 1.36 10.85
N LEU A 24 -2.99 0.85 10.13
CA LEU A 24 -3.17 -0.60 9.89
C LEU A 24 -3.09 -1.06 8.44
N GLN A 25 -3.01 -0.18 7.45
CA GLN A 25 -2.69 -0.62 6.10
C GLN A 25 -1.67 0.32 5.47
N GLY A 26 -0.41 0.05 5.83
CA GLY A 26 0.72 0.47 5.03
C GLY A 26 0.55 -0.02 3.60
N GLU A 27 1.11 0.73 2.68
CA GLU A 27 0.89 0.59 1.25
C GLU A 27 1.47 -0.71 0.67
N GLY A 28 2.11 -1.57 1.47
CA GLY A 28 2.76 -2.81 1.04
C GLY A 28 2.06 -4.12 1.47
N PRO A 29 2.68 -5.28 1.19
CA PRO A 29 2.16 -6.59 1.56
C PRO A 29 2.08 -6.76 3.07
N TRP A 30 1.17 -7.61 3.53
CA TRP A 30 0.99 -7.98 4.93
C TRP A 30 0.66 -9.46 5.04
N HIS A 31 0.86 -10.07 6.19
CA HIS A 31 0.46 -11.45 6.44
C HIS A 31 -0.08 -11.58 7.86
N SER A 32 -0.70 -12.73 8.16
CA SER A 32 -1.02 -13.04 9.55
C SER A 32 0.13 -13.79 10.22
N ALA A 33 0.45 -13.45 11.46
CA ALA A 33 1.33 -14.25 12.31
C ALA A 33 0.92 -15.72 12.39
N ASN A 34 -0.40 -15.99 12.28
CA ASN A 34 -1.00 -17.32 12.39
C ASN A 34 -1.38 -17.94 11.03
N SER A 35 -0.99 -17.35 9.90
CA SER A 35 -1.33 -17.85 8.57
C SER A 35 -0.08 -18.09 7.73
N ASP A 36 -0.15 -19.06 6.82
CA ASP A 36 0.95 -19.41 5.91
C ASP A 36 0.90 -18.68 4.58
N VAL A 37 0.11 -17.61 4.48
CA VAL A 37 0.01 -16.78 3.28
C VAL A 37 0.22 -15.31 3.59
N TYR A 38 0.68 -14.56 2.60
CA TYR A 38 0.62 -13.10 2.61
C TYR A 38 -0.48 -12.58 1.69
N HIS A 39 -0.85 -11.34 1.96
CA HIS A 39 -1.85 -10.56 1.28
C HIS A 39 -1.20 -9.30 0.75
N ASN A 40 -1.56 -8.93 -0.47
CA ASN A 40 -1.16 -7.67 -1.06
C ASN A 40 -2.36 -6.93 -1.67
N ASN A 41 -3.58 -7.43 -1.53
CA ASN A 41 -4.76 -6.87 -2.19
C ASN A 41 -5.80 -6.49 -1.15
N ARG A 42 -6.16 -5.21 -1.08
CA ARG A 42 -7.09 -4.68 -0.06
C ARG A 42 -8.52 -5.17 -0.25
N ALA A 43 -8.86 -5.71 -1.42
CA ALA A 43 -10.15 -6.35 -1.64
C ALA A 43 -10.22 -7.78 -1.05
N CYS A 44 -9.09 -8.35 -0.59
CA CYS A 44 -9.05 -9.68 -0.02
C CYS A 44 -9.79 -9.75 1.32
N GLN A 45 -10.94 -10.41 1.34
CA GLN A 45 -11.73 -10.60 2.55
C GLN A 45 -10.98 -11.42 3.61
N THR A 46 -10.21 -12.43 3.20
CA THR A 46 -9.39 -13.24 4.11
C THR A 46 -8.37 -12.38 4.84
N GLY A 47 -7.63 -11.54 4.10
CA GLY A 47 -6.63 -10.64 4.66
C GLY A 47 -7.24 -9.55 5.55
N ASN A 48 -8.44 -9.07 5.20
CA ASN A 48 -9.18 -8.09 6.00
C ASN A 48 -9.85 -8.69 7.25
N SER A 49 -10.01 -10.01 7.32
CA SER A 49 -10.57 -10.71 8.48
C SER A 49 -9.51 -11.03 9.54
N ILE A 50 -8.23 -10.76 9.27
CA ILE A 50 -7.15 -10.95 10.23
C ILE A 50 -7.28 -9.90 11.34
N ALA A 51 -7.30 -10.34 12.60
CA ALA A 51 -7.28 -9.42 13.73
C ALA A 51 -6.02 -8.55 13.69
N SER A 52 -6.16 -7.25 13.93
CA SER A 52 -5.10 -6.25 13.81
C SER A 52 -3.82 -6.60 14.59
N GLU A 53 -3.97 -7.26 15.73
CA GLU A 53 -2.87 -7.77 16.58
C GLU A 53 -2.03 -8.86 15.92
N ASN A 54 -2.59 -9.55 14.94
CA ASN A 54 -1.94 -10.62 14.19
C ASN A 54 -1.51 -10.16 12.79
N ILE A 55 -1.70 -8.89 12.42
CA ILE A 55 -1.26 -8.35 11.13
C ILE A 55 0.22 -7.98 11.22
N GLU A 56 1.04 -8.65 10.42
CA GLU A 56 2.45 -8.36 10.27
C GLU A 56 2.73 -7.74 8.89
N LYS A 57 3.60 -6.74 8.84
CA LYS A 57 3.99 -6.10 7.58
C LYS A 57 4.98 -6.98 6.81
N GLY A 58 4.92 -6.92 5.49
CA GLY A 58 5.76 -7.70 4.59
C GLY A 58 5.13 -9.05 4.21
N THR A 59 5.82 -9.79 3.36
CA THR A 59 5.37 -11.11 2.88
C THR A 59 5.64 -12.23 3.88
N GLY A 60 6.50 -12.01 4.88
CA GLY A 60 6.94 -13.05 5.82
C GLY A 60 7.63 -14.25 5.13
N GLY A 61 8.07 -14.10 3.88
CA GLY A 61 8.55 -15.22 3.05
C GLY A 61 7.46 -16.24 2.70
N LYS A 62 6.19 -15.91 2.92
CA LYS A 62 5.04 -16.77 2.70
C LYS A 62 4.58 -16.69 1.24
N PRO A 63 3.88 -17.72 0.72
CA PRO A 63 3.21 -17.65 -0.57
C PRO A 63 2.04 -16.64 -0.58
N LEU A 64 1.67 -16.18 -1.78
CA LEU A 64 0.53 -15.27 -1.95
C LEU A 64 -0.77 -16.00 -1.64
N CYS A 65 -1.70 -15.34 -0.96
CA CYS A 65 -3.04 -15.83 -0.76
C CYS A 65 -3.74 -16.04 -2.12
N GLY A 66 -4.37 -17.20 -2.34
CA GLY A 66 -5.06 -17.50 -3.61
C GLY A 66 -6.17 -16.52 -3.97
N GLU A 67 -6.85 -15.92 -2.97
CA GLU A 67 -7.83 -14.86 -3.23
C GLU A 67 -7.16 -13.57 -3.69
N CYS A 68 -6.01 -13.21 -3.10
CA CYS A 68 -5.22 -12.09 -3.60
C CYS A 68 -4.73 -12.36 -5.03
N GLU A 69 -4.25 -13.57 -5.33
CA GLU A 69 -3.85 -13.95 -6.69
C GLU A 69 -4.99 -13.74 -7.69
N ARG A 70 -6.18 -14.27 -7.39
CA ARG A 70 -7.37 -14.11 -8.23
C ARG A 70 -7.77 -12.64 -8.42
N LEU A 71 -7.77 -11.86 -7.34
CA LEU A 71 -8.09 -10.43 -7.39
C LEU A 71 -7.06 -9.64 -8.18
N ASN A 72 -5.78 -10.00 -8.09
CA ASN A 72 -4.70 -9.37 -8.85
C ASN A 72 -4.88 -9.66 -10.35
N SER A 73 -5.22 -10.90 -10.73
CA SER A 73 -5.53 -11.26 -12.12
C SER A 73 -6.79 -10.59 -12.65
N ALA A 74 -7.78 -10.33 -11.79
CA ALA A 74 -9.02 -9.65 -12.16
C ALA A 74 -8.89 -8.12 -12.29
N GLY A 75 -7.69 -7.55 -12.09
CA GLY A 75 -7.45 -6.11 -12.11
C GLY A 75 -7.93 -5.39 -10.83
N GLY A 76 -8.08 -6.12 -9.73
CA GLY A 76 -8.42 -5.54 -8.43
C GLY A 76 -7.29 -4.69 -7.84
N PRO A 77 -7.59 -3.82 -6.86
CA PRO A 77 -6.62 -2.93 -6.26
C PRO A 77 -5.56 -3.69 -5.45
N VAL A 78 -4.40 -3.93 -6.08
CA VAL A 78 -3.17 -4.33 -5.39
C VAL A 78 -2.65 -3.16 -4.56
N GLY A 79 -2.29 -3.44 -3.31
CA GLY A 79 -1.47 -2.57 -2.47
C GLY A 79 -0.18 -2.25 -3.21
N ASN A 80 0.23 -1.00 -3.08
CA ASN A 80 1.36 -0.41 -3.76
C ASN A 80 2.69 -1.10 -3.38
N LEU A 81 3.18 -1.99 -4.24
CA LEU A 81 4.48 -2.65 -4.10
C LEU A 81 5.67 -1.76 -4.49
N THR A 82 5.44 -0.48 -4.85
CA THR A 82 6.53 0.44 -5.21
C THR A 82 7.13 1.07 -3.95
N ASN A 83 8.13 0.41 -3.38
CA ASN A 83 9.32 1.00 -2.74
C ASN A 83 10.21 -0.14 -2.22
N LEU A 84 10.92 -0.78 -3.14
CA LEU A 84 12.06 -1.66 -2.83
C LEU A 84 13.36 -0.85 -2.95
#